data_AF-A0A0E9VUY5-F1
#
_entry.id   AF-A0A0E9VUY5-F1
#
_cell.length_a   1.000
_cell.length_b   1.000
_cell.length_c   1.000
_cell.angle_alpha   90.00
_cell.angle_beta   90.00
_cell.angle_gamma   90.00
#
_symmetry.space_group_name_H-M   'P 1'
#
loop_
_entity.id
_entity.type
_entity.pdbx_description
1 polymer ?
#
loop_
_entity_poly.entity_id
_entity_poly.type
_entity_poly.pdbx_seq_one_letter_code
_entity_poly.pdbx_strand_id
1 'polypeptide(L)' 'MRSSLFSCPSNYIISGMESYHENKYEDRRWKFKCCRVNNYCNYNCLWTPYVNNF' A
#
# COMPACT_ATOMS: atom_id res chain seq x y z
N MET A 1 -7.55 -20.91 7.10
CA MET A 1 -7.50 -19.45 7.37
C MET A 1 -6.87 -18.78 6.16
N ARG A 2 -7.55 -17.83 5.51
CA ARG A 2 -6.92 -17.00 4.46
C ARG A 2 -6.17 -15.87 5.15
N SER A 3 -4.87 -15.78 4.91
CA SER A 3 -4.04 -14.67 5.39
C SER A 3 -4.53 -13.36 4.79
N SER A 4 -4.82 -12.37 5.64
CA SER A 4 -5.14 -10.99 5.24
C SER A 4 -3.88 -10.12 5.06
N LEU A 5 -2.68 -10.71 5.16
CA LEU A 5 -1.42 -9.99 5.02
C LEU A 5 -1.03 -9.93 3.54
N PHE A 6 -0.98 -8.72 3.01
CA PHE A 6 -0.46 -8.43 1.67
C PHE A 6 0.74 -7.49 1.81
N SER A 7 1.81 -7.78 1.06
CA SER A 7 2.98 -6.92 0.95
C SER A 7 3.41 -6.83 -0.50
N CYS A 8 3.83 -5.64 -0.94
CA CYS A 8 4.44 -5.47 -2.25
C CYS A 8 5.85 -6.09 -2.26
N PRO A 9 6.37 -6.45 -3.45
CA PRO A 9 7.77 -6.81 -3.62
C PRO A 9 8.71 -5.69 -3.13
N SER A 10 9.95 -6.03 -2.81
CA SER A 10 10.97 -5.04 -2.42
C SER A 10 11.07 -3.91 -3.44
N ASN A 11 11.17 -2.66 -2.96
CA ASN A 11 11.23 -1.43 -3.75
C ASN A 11 9.94 -1.03 -4.49
N TYR A 12 8.81 -1.69 -4.21
CA TYR A 12 7.49 -1.29 -4.70
C TYR A 12 6.67 -0.69 -3.56
N ILE A 13 5.79 0.25 -3.90
CA ILE A 13 4.80 0.80 -2.97
C ILE A 13 3.40 0.36 -3.39
N ILE A 14 2.48 0.32 -2.43
CA ILE A 14 1.05 0.23 -2.73
C ILE A 14 0.62 1.58 -3.33
N SER A 15 0.11 1.53 -4.55
CA SER A 15 -0.35 2.71 -5.31
C SER A 15 -1.87 2.72 -5.54
N GLY A 16 -2.56 1.66 -5.13
CA GLY A 16 -4.00 1.55 -5.24
C GLY A 16 -4.58 0.41 -4.41
N MET A 17 -5.83 0.57 -4.00
CA MET A 17 -6.59 -0.40 -3.21
C MET A 17 -8.02 -0.42 -3.73
N GLU A 18 -8.56 -1.62 -3.97
CA GLU A 18 -9.95 -1.83 -4.39
C GLU A 18 -10.56 -2.91 -3.50
N SER A 19 -11.78 -2.68 -3.02
CA SER A 19 -12.57 -3.70 -2.34
C SER A 19 -13.73 -4.15 -3.20
N TYR A 20 -14.06 -5.43 -3.14
CA TYR A 20 -15.29 -5.94 -3.72
C TYR A 20 -15.98 -6.89 -2.73
N HIS A 21 -17.30 -6.89 -2.78
CA HIS A 21 -18.14 -7.74 -1.94
C HIS A 21 -18.44 -9.04 -2.66
N GLU A 22 -18.26 -10.18 -1.98
CA GLU A 22 -18.61 -11.49 -2.52
C GLU A 22 -19.87 -12.01 -1.84
N ASN A 23 -21.04 -11.69 -2.40
CA ASN A 23 -22.36 -12.01 -1.81
C ASN A 23 -22.59 -13.50 -1.48
N LYS A 24 -21.84 -14.43 -2.10
CA LYS A 24 -21.98 -15.86 -1.79
C LYS A 24 -21.42 -16.20 -0.41
N TYR A 25 -20.40 -15.49 0.04
CA TYR A 25 -19.70 -15.73 1.30
C TYR A 25 -19.85 -14.57 2.29
N GLU A 26 -20.50 -13.47 1.86
CA GLU A 26 -20.64 -12.22 2.63
C GLU A 26 -19.29 -11.66 3.11
N ASP A 27 -18.23 -11.95 2.33
CA ASP A 27 -16.86 -11.58 2.62
C ASP A 27 -16.46 -10.34 1.79
N ARG A 28 -15.79 -9.39 2.44
CA ARG A 28 -15.14 -8.27 1.76
C ARG A 28 -13.72 -8.67 1.35
N ARG A 29 -13.48 -8.75 0.05
CA ARG A 29 -12.16 -9.04 -0.52
C ARG A 29 -11.45 -7.77 -0.96
N TRP A 30 -10.13 -7.79 -0.86
CA TRP A 30 -9.27 -6.64 -1.16
C TRP A 30 -8.30 -6.99 -2.29
N LYS A 31 -8.09 -6.04 -3.19
CA LYS A 31 -7.05 -6.06 -4.22
C LYS A 31 -6.14 -4.86 -3.99
N PHE A 32 -4.85 -5.10 -4.18
CA PHE A 32 -3.81 -4.08 -4.03
C PHE A 32 -3.05 -3.94 -5.35
N LYS A 33 -2.76 -2.71 -5.72
CA LYS A 33 -1.89 -2.38 -6.85
C LYS A 33 -0.52 -1.98 -6.31
N CYS A 34 0.53 -2.64 -6.78
CA CYS A 34 1.90 -2.24 -6.50
C CYS A 34 2.48 -1.49 -7.71
N CYS A 35 3.21 -0.40 -7.45
CA CYS A 35 3.98 0.30 -8.48
C CYS A 35 5.44 0.42 -8.07
N ARG A 36 6.33 0.30 -9.06
CA ARG A 36 7.74 0.70 -8.91
C ARG A 36 7.80 2.20 -9.06
N VAL A 37 8.42 2.87 -8.10
CA VAL A 37 8.63 4.32 -8.15
C VAL A 37 10.12 4.57 -8.27
N ASN A 38 10.51 5.41 -9.22
CA ASN A 38 11.89 5.86 -9.39
C ASN A 38 12.03 7.25 -8.76
N ASN A 39 13.18 7.56 -8.18
CA ASN A 39 13.50 8.86 -7.57
C ASN A 39 12.62 9.26 -6.37
N TYR A 40 11.92 8.31 -5.75
CA TYR A 40 11.27 8.50 -4.46
C TYR A 40 11.95 7.63 -3.42
N CYS A 41 12.00 8.14 -2.18
CA CYS A 41 12.45 7.33 -1.08
C CYS A 41 11.43 6.20 -0.82
N ASN A 42 11.84 4.96 -1.08
CA ASN A 42 11.05 3.75 -0.85
C ASN A 42 11.72 2.78 0.15
N TYR A 43 12.89 3.16 0.69
CA TYR A 43 13.64 2.41 1.70
C TYR A 43 14.43 3.38 2.59
N ASN A 44 14.41 3.17 3.92
CA ASN A 44 15.09 4.01 4.94
C ASN A 44 14.79 5.52 4.85
N CYS A 45 13.52 5.87 4.70
CA CYS A 45 13.09 7.26 4.61
C CYS A 45 12.98 7.92 5.98
N LEU A 46 13.36 9.18 6.05
CA LEU A 46 13.31 9.99 7.25
C LEU A 46 12.41 11.20 7.03
N TRP A 47 11.68 11.57 8.07
CA TRP A 47 10.95 12.83 8.08
C TRP A 47 11.93 13.99 8.19
N THR A 48 11.71 15.02 7.40
CA THR A 48 12.37 16.31 7.65
C THR A 48 11.75 16.96 8.88
N PRO A 49 12.45 17.88 9.56
CA PRO A 49 11.82 18.83 10.47
C PRO A 49 10.71 19.62 9.77
N TYR A 50 9.92 20.38 10.54
CA TYR A 50 8.96 21.33 9.97
C TYR A 50 9.66 22.23 8.94
N VAL A 51 9.21 22.16 7.69
CA VAL A 51 9.79 22.92 6.57
C VAL A 51 9.14 24.30 6.44
N ASN A 52 7.89 24.44 6.92
CA ASN A 52 7.17 25.70 6.89
C ASN A 52 7.39 26.43 8.22
N ASN A 53 7.84 27.68 8.15
CA ASN A 53 7.91 28.57 9.31
C ASN A 53 6.55 29.26 9.47
N PHE A 54 5.82 28.93 10.55
CA PHE A 54 4.62 29.63 11.00
C PHE A 54 5.00 30.77 11.95
#